data_AF-A0A4Q9HAT5-F1
#
_entry.id   AF-A0A4Q9HAT5-F1
#
_cell.length_a   1.000
_cell.length_b   1.000
_cell.length_c   1.000
_cell.angle_alpha   90.00
_cell.angle_beta   90.00
_cell.angle_gamma   90.00
#
_symmetry.space_group_name_H-M   'P 1'
#
loop_
_entity.id
_entity.type
_entity.pdbx_description
1 polymer ?
#
loop_
_entity_poly.entity_id
_entity_poly.type
_entity_poly.pdbx_seq_one_letter_code
_entity_poly.pdbx_strand_id
1 'polypeptide(L)' 'MVPSIDVAKKLARILDTTVGYLLGENDQANLFKDPAMLRRFQDISVLPEKEREYLLTTVDYFIKSAKIGAM' A
#
# COMPACT_ATOMS: atom_id res chain seq x y z
N MET A 1 3.24 22.30 15.97
CA MET A 1 4.20 21.39 16.61
C MET A 1 4.33 20.16 15.72
N VAL A 2 5.53 19.79 15.31
CA VAL A 2 5.75 18.55 14.55
C VAL A 2 5.95 17.41 15.56
N PRO A 3 5.13 16.35 15.54
CA PRO A 3 5.31 15.23 16.45
C PRO A 3 6.65 14.54 16.18
N SER A 4 7.28 13.98 17.20
CA SER A 4 8.47 13.15 16.99
C SER A 4 8.12 11.90 16.18
N ILE A 5 9.12 11.33 15.49
CA ILE A 5 8.96 10.09 14.72
C ILE A 5 8.38 8.96 15.60
N ASP A 6 8.78 8.89 16.87
CA ASP A 6 8.26 7.89 17.80
C ASP A 6 6.80 8.10 18.16
N VAL A 7 6.35 9.35 18.29
CA VAL A 7 4.93 9.68 18.50
C VAL A 7 4.13 9.31 17.24
N ALA A 8 4.63 9.65 16.05
CA ALA A 8 3.98 9.29 14.80
C ALA A 8 3.84 7.76 14.62
N LYS A 9 4.88 6.98 14.95
CA LYS A 9 4.83 5.51 14.92
C LYS A 9 3.80 4.93 15.89
N LYS A 10 3.70 5.48 17.11
CA LYS A 10 2.71 5.03 18.10
C LYS A 10 1.29 5.32 17.63
N LEU A 11 1.05 6.52 17.09
CA LEU A 11 -0.24 6.89 16.53
C LEU A 11 -0.64 5.99 15.36
N ALA A 12 0.29 5.72 14.44
CA ALA A 12 0.04 4.82 13.30
C ALA A 12 -0.42 3.43 13.76
N ARG A 13 0.22 2.86 14.80
CA ARG A 13 -0.18 1.58 15.39
C ARG A 13 -1.55 1.62 16.05
N ILE A 14 -1.84 2.67 16.82
CA ILE A 14 -3.13 2.81 17.53
C ILE A 14 -4.29 2.96 16.53
N LEU A 15 -4.04 3.65 15.42
CA LEU A 15 -5.03 3.95 14.37
C LEU A 15 -5.05 2.89 13.26
N ASP A 16 -4.31 1.79 13.42
CA ASP A 16 -4.13 0.71 12.43
C ASP A 16 -3.88 1.23 11.01
N THR A 17 -2.90 2.12 10.91
CA THR A 17 -2.53 2.78 9.65
C THR A 17 -1.02 2.93 9.54
N THR A 18 -0.53 3.59 8.49
CA THR A 18 0.91 3.78 8.28
C THR A 18 1.35 5.19 8.67
N VAL A 19 2.63 5.34 9.00
CA VAL A 19 3.21 6.67 9.28
C VAL A 19 3.10 7.57 8.05
N GLY A 20 3.28 7.01 6.85
CA GLY A 20 3.11 7.76 5.59
C GLY A 20 1.70 8.32 5.41
N TYR A 21 0.67 7.58 5.82
CA TYR A 21 -0.71 8.10 5.84
C TYR A 21 -0.87 9.30 6.76
N LEU A 22 -0.28 9.25 7.95
CA LEU A 22 -0.35 10.34 8.94
C LEU A 22 0.39 11.61 8.51
N LEU A 23 1.43 11.46 7.70
CA LEU A 23 2.19 12.60 7.17
C LEU A 23 1.44 13.33 6.05
N GLY A 24 0.51 12.66 5.37
CA GLY A 24 -0.36 13.29 4.36
C GLY A 24 0.39 13.90 3.18
N GLU A 25 1.65 13.51 2.95
CA GLU A 25 2.58 14.16 2.01
C GLU A 25 2.26 13.89 0.52
N ASN A 26 1.12 13.25 0.21
CA ASN A 26 0.72 12.92 -1.16
C ASN A 26 -0.81 12.84 -1.28
N ASP A 27 -1.37 13.26 -2.43
CA ASP A 27 -2.79 13.08 -2.82
C ASP A 27 -3.24 11.60 -2.77
N GLN A 28 -2.27 10.68 -2.81
CA GLN A 28 -2.45 9.24 -2.63
C GLN A 28 -2.36 8.78 -1.17
N ALA A 29 -2.42 9.66 -0.16
CA ALA A 29 -2.28 9.28 1.25
C ALA A 29 -3.17 8.08 1.62
N ASN A 30 -4.40 8.04 1.10
CA ASN A 30 -5.34 6.93 1.30
C ASN A 30 -4.81 5.56 0.85
N LEU A 31 -3.90 5.49 -0.13
CA LEU A 31 -3.24 4.25 -0.56
C LEU A 31 -2.44 3.63 0.59
N PHE A 32 -1.80 4.47 1.40
CA PHE A 32 -1.01 4.06 2.55
C PHE A 32 -1.85 3.90 3.82
N LYS A 33 -3.18 4.07 3.75
CA LYS A 33 -4.04 3.94 4.93
C LYS A 33 -4.06 2.51 5.46
N ASP A 34 -4.06 1.52 4.58
CA ASP A 34 -4.19 0.09 4.92
C ASP A 34 -2.80 -0.57 5.06
N PRO A 35 -2.39 -0.96 6.30
CA PRO A 35 -1.12 -1.63 6.54
C PRO A 35 -0.99 -2.99 5.85
N ALA A 36 -2.09 -3.73 5.67
CA ALA A 36 -2.06 -5.04 5.02
C ALA A 36 -1.80 -4.91 3.52
N MET A 37 -2.36 -3.88 2.88
CA MET A 37 -2.04 -3.56 1.48
C MET A 37 -0.57 -3.14 1.32
N LEU A 38 -0.05 -2.31 2.23
CA LEU A 38 1.38 -1.97 2.21
C LEU A 38 2.27 -3.22 2.38
N ARG A 39 1.88 -4.13 3.27
CA ARG A 39 2.63 -5.38 3.48
C ARG A 39 2.66 -6.24 2.23
N ARG A 40 1.52 -6.38 1.52
CA ARG A 40 1.47 -7.08 0.23
C ARG A 40 2.44 -6.46 -0.78
N PHE A 41 2.52 -5.14 -0.89
CA PHE A 41 3.50 -4.50 -1.79
C PHE A 41 4.95 -4.80 -1.40
N GLN A 42 5.26 -4.83 -0.11
CA GLN A 42 6.59 -5.24 0.37
C GLN A 42 6.90 -6.70 0.05
N ASP A 43 5.95 -7.60 0.26
CA ASP A 43 6.14 -9.02 -0.03
C ASP A 43 6.31 -9.25 -1.55
N ILE A 44 5.60 -8.50 -2.40
CA ILE A 44 5.74 -8.55 -3.87
C ILE A 44 7.10 -8.04 -4.32
N SER A 45 7.64 -6.98 -3.71
CA SER A 45 8.89 -6.36 -4.14
C SER A 45 10.11 -7.25 -3.93
N VAL A 46 10.05 -8.13 -2.93
CA VAL A 46 11.13 -9.09 -2.59
C VAL A 46 10.99 -10.44 -3.29
N LEU A 47 9.94 -10.64 -4.10
CA LEU A 47 9.81 -11.86 -4.92
C LEU A 47 10.94 -11.95 -5.95
N PRO A 48 11.39 -13.18 -6.30
CA PRO A 48 12.25 -13.36 -7.45
C PRO A 48 11.54 -12.90 -8.73
N GLU A 49 12.34 -12.50 -9.71
CA GLU A 49 11.87 -11.72 -10.87
C GLU A 49 10.74 -12.42 -11.63
N LYS A 50 10.87 -13.73 -11.86
CA LYS A 50 9.90 -14.53 -12.61
C LYS A 50 8.56 -14.64 -11.90
N GLU A 51 8.57 -14.91 -10.60
CA GLU A 51 7.38 -14.99 -9.76
C GLU A 51 6.68 -13.63 -9.67
N ARG A 52 7.46 -12.55 -9.54
CA ARG A 52 6.94 -11.19 -9.54
C ARG A 52 6.26 -10.84 -10.85
N GLU A 53 6.87 -11.18 -11.99
CA GLU A 53 6.31 -10.95 -13.33
C GLU A 53 4.96 -11.64 -13.51
N TYR A 54 4.85 -12.92 -13.14
CA TYR A 54 3.59 -13.66 -13.23
C TYR A 54 2.49 -13.10 -12.33
N LEU A 55 2.84 -12.71 -11.10
CA LEU A 55 1.89 -12.12 -10.18
C LEU A 55 1.37 -10.79 -10.72
N LEU A 56 2.27 -9.89 -11.15
CA LEU A 56 1.90 -8.59 -11.68
C LEU A 56 1.04 -8.71 -12.94
N THR A 57 1.40 -9.62 -13.86
CA THR A 57 0.59 -9.90 -15.05
C THR A 57 -0.83 -10.33 -14.68
N THR A 58 -0.97 -11.18 -13.66
CA THR A 58 -2.28 -11.65 -13.18
C THR A 58 -3.09 -10.51 -12.57
N VAL A 59 -2.46 -9.67 -11.74
CA VAL A 59 -3.10 -8.49 -11.13
C VAL A 59 -3.56 -7.52 -12.21
N ASP A 60 -2.74 -7.24 -13.21
CA ASP A 60 -3.06 -6.34 -14.32
C ASP A 60 -4.28 -6.84 -15.12
N TYR A 61 -4.30 -8.14 -15.42
CA TYR A 61 -5.45 -8.77 -16.07
C TYR A 61 -6.73 -8.66 -15.25
N PHE A 62 -6.66 -8.90 -13.94
CA PHE A 62 -7.81 -8.78 -13.05
C PHE A 62 -8.34 -7.35 -13.01
N ILE A 63 -7.46 -6.35 -12.85
CA ILE A 63 -7.82 -4.93 -12.85
C ILE A 63 -8.45 -4.54 -14.19
N LYS A 64 -7.86 -4.96 -15.32
CA LYS A 64 -8.40 -4.70 -16.65
C LYS A 64 -9.80 -5.30 -16.81
N SER A 65 -9.98 -6.56 -16.41
CA SER A 65 -11.28 -7.24 -16.49
C SER A 65 -12.35 -6.55 -15.63
N ALA A 66 -12.02 -6.18 -14.39
CA ALA A 66 -12.93 -5.47 -13.49
C ALA A 66 -13.35 -4.10 -14.05
N LYS A 67 -12.41 -3.35 -14.65
CA LYS A 67 -12.72 -2.07 -15.31
C LYS A 67 -13.66 -2.24 -16.50
N ILE A 68 -13.44 -3.26 -17.33
CA ILE A 68 -14.31 -3.55 -18.48
C ILE A 68 -15.70 -3.98 -18.01
N GLY A 69 -15.80 -4.83 -16.98
CA GLY A 69 -17.09 -5.28 -16.44
C GLY A 69 -17.88 -4.21 -15.67
N ALA A 70 -17.24 -3.09 -15.30
CA ALA A 70 -17.88 -1.95 -14.66
C ALA A 70 -18.37 -0.88 -15.67
N MET A 71 -18.15 -1.10 -16.97
CA MET A 71 -18.70 -0.30 -18.08
C MET A 71 -19.99 -0.93 -18.61
#